data_AF-A0A6P0RWW3-F1
#
_entry.id   AF-A0A6P0RWW3-F1
#
_cell.length_a   1.000
_cell.length_b   1.000
_cell.length_c   1.000
_cell.angle_alpha   90.00
_cell.angle_beta   90.00
_cell.angle_gamma   90.00
#
_symmetry.space_group_name_H-M   'P 1'
#
loop_
_entity.id
_entity.type
_entity.pdbx_description
1 polymer ?
#
loop_
_entity_poly.entity_id
_entity_poly.type
_entity_poly.pdbx_seq_one_letter_code
_entity_poly.pdbx_strand_id
1 'polypeptide(L)'
;MEEAVEKISPIEDSKYYCKGAFIDSEWLWKAKLDEEQLSSLMSELNLKPKTGLTEESNFFQQIPYWWNPKSYEGSMVYSTPEFPEKNRGNDGFHALASWSPNDEAMFMWIKDNF
;
A
#
# COMPACT_ATOMS: atom_id res chain seq x y z
N MET A 1 16.83 3.32 -0.17
CA MET A 1 16.52 2.45 0.98
C MET A 1 15.66 3.15 2.05
N GLU A 2 15.39 4.48 1.98
CA GLU A 2 14.80 5.20 3.13
C GLU A 2 13.60 6.10 2.81
N GLU A 3 13.58 6.90 1.73
CA GLU A 3 12.61 8.01 1.64
C GLU A 3 11.12 7.63 1.70
N ALA A 4 10.70 6.54 1.07
CA ALA A 4 9.28 6.15 1.08
C ALA A 4 8.88 5.54 2.44
N VAL A 5 9.71 4.69 3.04
CA VAL A 5 9.40 4.04 4.33
C VAL A 5 9.53 5.04 5.48
N GLU A 6 10.49 5.97 5.44
CA GLU A 6 10.65 7.04 6.42
C GLU A 6 9.44 7.98 6.46
N LYS A 7 8.87 8.34 5.31
CA LYS A 7 7.65 9.17 5.24
C LYS A 7 6.44 8.51 5.90
N ILE A 8 6.38 7.19 5.87
CA ILE A 8 5.26 6.40 6.39
C ILE A 8 5.53 5.95 7.85
N SER A 9 6.77 6.08 8.35
CA SER A 9 7.21 5.65 9.68
C SER A 9 6.62 6.37 10.91
N PRO A 10 6.07 7.61 10.87
CA PRO A 10 5.59 8.26 12.08
C PRO A 10 4.20 7.78 12.53
N ILE A 11 3.56 6.88 11.77
CA ILE A 11 2.21 6.43 12.06
C ILE A 11 2.25 5.31 13.11
N GLU A 12 1.54 5.51 14.23
CA GLU A 12 1.45 4.54 15.34
C GLU A 12 0.89 3.19 14.87
N ASP A 13 1.35 2.11 15.53
CA ASP A 13 0.95 0.71 15.24
C ASP A 13 1.22 0.23 13.81
N SER A 14 2.13 0.89 13.09
CA SER A 14 2.53 0.47 11.74
C SER A 14 3.32 -0.85 11.75
N LYS A 15 3.06 -1.67 10.73
CA LYS A 15 3.73 -2.95 10.47
C LYS A 15 4.34 -2.92 9.07
N TYR A 16 5.56 -3.43 8.96
CA TYR A 16 6.30 -3.51 7.71
C TYR A 16 6.74 -4.94 7.47
N TYR A 17 6.75 -5.35 6.21
CA TYR A 17 7.34 -6.61 5.77
C TYR A 17 8.09 -6.38 4.46
N CYS A 18 9.40 -6.59 4.49
CA CYS A 18 10.25 -6.58 3.31
C CYS A 18 10.04 -7.89 2.54
N LYS A 19 9.57 -7.81 1.29
CA LYS A 19 9.52 -8.96 0.39
C LYS A 19 10.85 -9.17 -0.33
N GLY A 20 11.58 -8.10 -0.57
CA GLY A 20 12.91 -8.12 -1.16
C GLY A 20 13.45 -6.70 -1.30
N ALA A 21 14.76 -6.54 -1.12
CA ALA A 21 15.45 -5.27 -1.31
C ALA A 21 16.87 -5.57 -1.78
N PHE A 22 17.16 -5.35 -3.07
CA PHE A 22 18.53 -5.41 -3.58
C PHE A 22 18.81 -4.27 -4.57
N ILE A 23 18.14 -4.29 -5.71
CA ILE A 23 18.10 -3.16 -6.67
C ILE A 23 16.71 -2.55 -6.59
N ASP A 24 15.70 -3.38 -6.88
CA ASP A 24 14.32 -3.08 -6.56
C ASP A 24 14.04 -3.39 -5.09
N SER A 25 13.07 -2.67 -4.54
CA SER A 25 12.56 -2.90 -3.20
C SER A 25 11.06 -3.12 -3.22
N GLU A 26 10.60 -4.15 -2.54
CA GLU A 26 9.19 -4.49 -2.44
C GLU A 26 8.80 -4.66 -0.97
N TRP A 27 7.75 -3.95 -0.56
CA TRP A 27 7.33 -3.87 0.83
C TRP A 27 5.83 -4.02 0.96
N LEU A 28 5.42 -4.58 2.08
CA LEU A 28 4.05 -4.55 2.55
C LEU A 28 4.01 -3.71 3.81
N TRP A 29 3.06 -2.79 3.85
CA TRP A 29 2.86 -1.88 4.95
C TRP A 29 1.41 -1.90 5.42
N LYS A 30 1.20 -1.90 6.73
CA LYS A 30 -0.12 -1.74 7.34
C LYS A 30 -0.02 -0.73 8.46
N ALA A 31 -0.99 0.17 8.57
CA ALA A 31 -1.16 0.96 9.78
C ALA A 31 -2.62 1.32 10.03
N LYS A 32 -2.89 1.84 11.23
CA LYS A 32 -4.12 2.56 11.50
C LYS A 32 -3.99 4.00 11.03
N LEU A 33 -5.02 4.49 10.37
CA LEU A 33 -5.09 5.86 9.85
C LEU A 33 -6.49 6.39 10.05
N ASP A 34 -6.58 7.54 10.72
CA ASP A 34 -7.77 8.39 10.65
C ASP A 34 -7.87 9.07 9.27
N GLU A 35 -8.97 9.80 9.04
CA GLU A 35 -9.23 10.47 7.76
C GLU A 35 -8.23 11.59 7.44
N GLU A 36 -7.68 12.28 8.44
CA GLU A 36 -6.71 13.36 8.26
C GLU A 36 -5.36 12.78 7.81
N GLN A 37 -4.90 11.74 8.52
CA GLN A 37 -3.67 11.02 8.20
C GLN A 37 -3.78 10.33 6.83
N LEU A 38 -4.94 9.75 6.50
CA LEU A 38 -5.20 9.20 5.17
C LEU A 38 -5.06 10.29 4.11
N SER A 39 -5.74 11.43 4.27
CA SER A 39 -5.70 12.53 3.30
C SER A 39 -4.28 13.05 3.07
N SER A 40 -3.49 13.22 4.14
CA SER A 40 -2.08 13.63 4.04
C SER A 40 -1.25 12.60 3.27
N LEU A 41 -1.34 11.32 3.64
CA LEU A 41 -0.59 10.23 3.01
C LEU A 41 -0.92 10.11 1.51
N MET A 42 -2.21 10.24 1.18
CA MET A 42 -2.71 10.20 -0.19
C MET A 42 -2.11 11.32 -1.05
N SER A 43 -2.02 12.53 -0.50
CA SER A 43 -1.42 13.69 -1.16
C SER A 43 0.10 13.51 -1.35
N GLU A 44 0.81 13.11 -0.29
CA GLU A 44 2.26 12.94 -0.30
C GLU A 44 2.74 11.86 -1.28
N LEU A 45 2.01 10.75 -1.35
CA LEU A 45 2.34 9.62 -2.24
C LEU A 45 1.67 9.73 -3.61
N ASN A 46 0.91 10.80 -3.87
CA ASN A 46 0.14 11.00 -5.11
C ASN A 46 -0.73 9.78 -5.47
N LEU A 47 -1.34 9.18 -4.46
CA LEU A 47 -2.25 8.05 -4.62
C LEU A 47 -3.58 8.57 -5.16
N LYS A 48 -4.16 7.83 -6.11
CA LYS A 48 -5.44 8.17 -6.73
C LYS A 48 -6.45 7.02 -6.56
N PRO A 49 -7.75 7.31 -6.44
CA PRO A 49 -8.77 6.27 -6.41
C PRO A 49 -8.63 5.34 -7.61
N LYS A 50 -8.68 4.03 -7.36
CA LYS A 50 -8.59 2.98 -8.37
C LYS A 50 -9.79 2.05 -8.26
N THR A 51 -10.41 1.74 -9.38
CA THR A 51 -11.45 0.69 -9.48
C THR A 51 -10.86 -0.59 -10.08
N GLY A 52 -11.53 -1.72 -9.86
CA GLY A 52 -11.20 -2.99 -10.52
C GLY A 52 -10.20 -3.89 -9.78
N LEU A 53 -9.90 -3.61 -8.50
CA LEU A 53 -9.22 -4.58 -7.66
C LEU A 53 -10.23 -5.65 -7.22
N THR A 54 -10.05 -6.88 -7.70
CA THR A 54 -10.89 -8.02 -7.32
C THR A 54 -10.21 -8.82 -6.20
N GLU A 55 -10.97 -9.64 -5.47
CA GLU A 55 -10.45 -10.51 -4.41
C GLU A 55 -9.37 -11.50 -4.92
N GLU A 56 -9.35 -11.78 -6.22
CA GLU A 56 -8.33 -12.60 -6.89
C GLU A 56 -7.01 -11.86 -7.13
N SER A 57 -6.95 -10.54 -6.91
CA SER A 57 -5.72 -9.76 -7.04
C SER A 57 -4.66 -10.31 -6.08
N ASN A 58 -3.41 -10.34 -6.58
CA ASN A 58 -2.23 -10.65 -5.77
C ASN A 58 -2.18 -9.78 -4.51
N PHE A 59 -2.75 -8.58 -4.53
CA PHE A 59 -2.83 -7.71 -3.36
C PHE A 59 -3.45 -8.40 -2.14
N PHE A 60 -4.53 -9.18 -2.30
CA PHE A 60 -5.18 -9.86 -1.18
C PHE A 60 -4.45 -11.13 -0.71
N GLN A 61 -3.56 -11.67 -1.55
CA GLN A 61 -2.92 -12.97 -1.35
C GLN A 61 -1.48 -12.85 -0.82
N GLN A 62 -1.07 -11.67 -0.36
CA GLN A 62 0.29 -11.49 0.15
C GLN A 62 0.48 -12.22 1.48
N ILE A 63 1.72 -12.64 1.72
CA ILE A 63 2.16 -13.39 2.90
C ILE A 63 3.09 -12.47 3.70
N PRO A 64 2.54 -11.75 4.68
CA PRO A 64 2.52 -12.24 6.06
C PRO A 64 1.10 -12.44 6.63
N TYR A 65 0.95 -13.25 7.69
CA TYR A 65 -0.36 -13.59 8.28
C TYR A 65 -1.21 -12.38 8.72
N TRP A 66 -0.57 -11.24 9.05
CA TRP A 66 -1.25 -10.02 9.44
C TRP A 66 -1.75 -9.20 8.25
N TRP A 67 -1.32 -9.56 7.03
CA TRP A 67 -1.79 -9.03 5.77
C TRP A 67 -3.11 -9.70 5.39
N ASN A 68 -4.20 -9.09 5.86
CA ASN A 68 -5.55 -9.55 5.60
C ASN A 68 -6.43 -8.36 5.24
N PRO A 69 -6.13 -7.65 4.13
CA PRO A 69 -7.01 -6.62 3.63
C PRO A 69 -8.35 -7.27 3.31
N LYS A 70 -9.44 -6.69 3.82
CA LYS A 70 -10.79 -7.17 3.54
C LYS A 70 -11.53 -6.12 2.75
N SER A 71 -12.18 -6.55 1.67
CA SER A 71 -13.07 -5.68 0.90
C SER A 71 -14.44 -5.66 1.57
N TYR A 72 -14.67 -4.72 2.47
CA TYR A 72 -16.01 -4.43 2.98
C TYR A 72 -16.72 -3.40 2.11
N GLU A 73 -18.04 -3.32 2.22
CA GLU A 73 -18.82 -2.20 1.68
C GLU A 73 -18.24 -0.87 2.20
N GLY A 74 -17.90 0.05 1.28
CA GLY A 74 -17.25 1.31 1.60
C GLY A 74 -15.72 1.30 1.67
N SER A 75 -15.06 0.14 1.51
CA SER A 75 -13.59 0.09 1.40
C SER A 75 -13.13 0.78 0.12
N MET A 76 -12.09 1.60 0.24
CA MET A 76 -11.55 2.37 -0.87
C MET A 76 -10.21 1.79 -1.30
N VAL A 77 -9.98 1.77 -2.61
CA VAL A 77 -8.72 1.33 -3.20
C VAL A 77 -8.06 2.52 -3.88
N TYR A 78 -6.76 2.65 -3.66
CA TYR A 78 -5.95 3.72 -4.18
C TYR A 78 -4.68 3.18 -4.81
N SER A 79 -4.15 3.85 -5.82
CA SER A 79 -2.84 3.51 -6.36
C SER A 79 -2.11 4.72 -6.94
N THR A 80 -0.80 4.61 -7.07
CA THR A 80 -0.08 5.42 -8.05
C THR A 80 -0.59 5.11 -9.45
N PRO A 81 -0.38 6.00 -10.44
CA PRO A 81 -0.66 5.67 -11.84
C PRO A 81 0.06 4.38 -12.25
N GLU A 82 -0.67 3.43 -12.83
CA GLU A 82 -0.12 2.19 -13.41
C GLU A 82 0.58 1.21 -12.45
N PHE A 83 0.03 0.97 -11.25
CA PHE A 83 0.59 -0.03 -10.35
C PHE A 83 0.74 -1.44 -11.01
N PRO A 84 1.97 -2.00 -11.04
CA PRO A 84 2.27 -3.24 -11.75
C PRO A 84 1.96 -4.49 -10.91
N GLU A 85 0.75 -5.04 -10.94
CA GLU A 85 0.37 -6.18 -10.07
C GLU A 85 1.09 -7.50 -10.38
N LYS A 86 1.45 -7.73 -11.65
CA LYS A 86 1.96 -9.03 -12.14
C LYS A 86 3.43 -9.02 -12.54
N ASN A 87 4.05 -7.86 -12.61
CA ASN A 87 5.44 -7.71 -13.02
C ASN A 87 6.16 -6.68 -12.13
N ARG A 88 7.44 -6.44 -12.41
CA ARG A 88 8.22 -5.39 -11.74
C ARG A 88 7.59 -4.01 -11.97
N GLY A 89 7.26 -3.70 -13.22
CA GLY A 89 6.84 -2.38 -13.68
C GLY A 89 8.02 -1.50 -14.09
N ASN A 90 7.71 -0.25 -14.42
CA ASN A 90 8.70 0.77 -14.77
C ASN A 90 9.49 1.21 -13.54
N ASP A 91 10.61 1.89 -13.77
CA ASP A 91 11.42 2.47 -12.71
C ASP A 91 10.64 3.55 -11.95
N GLY A 92 10.94 3.69 -10.66
CA GLY A 92 10.28 4.61 -9.74
C GLY A 92 9.34 3.94 -8.74
N PHE A 93 8.66 4.80 -7.99
CA PHE A 93 7.79 4.42 -6.89
C PHE A 93 6.38 4.05 -7.38
N HIS A 94 5.92 2.88 -6.95
CA HIS A 94 4.58 2.38 -7.19
C HIS A 94 3.96 1.93 -5.87
N ALA A 95 2.72 2.32 -5.63
CA ALA A 95 1.96 1.86 -4.49
C ALA A 95 0.54 1.51 -4.87
N LEU A 96 0.04 0.43 -4.27
CA LEU A 96 -1.35 0.02 -4.30
C LEU A 96 -1.81 -0.13 -2.87
N ALA A 97 -2.95 0.45 -2.55
CA ALA A 97 -3.47 0.46 -1.20
C ALA A 97 -4.95 0.18 -1.15
N SER A 98 -5.37 -0.37 -0.02
CA SER A 98 -6.76 -0.47 0.39
C SER A 98 -6.89 0.13 1.78
N TRP A 99 -7.88 1.01 1.95
CA TRP A 99 -8.26 1.56 3.24
C TRP A 99 -9.71 1.21 3.55
N SER A 100 -9.96 0.81 4.80
CA SER A 100 -11.30 0.55 5.29
C SER A 100 -11.68 1.58 6.35
N PRO A 101 -12.79 2.33 6.20
CA PRO A 101 -13.27 3.25 7.23
C PRO A 101 -13.69 2.54 8.50
N ASN A 102 -14.17 1.30 8.41
CA ASN A 102 -14.68 0.55 9.57
C ASN A 102 -13.56 0.12 10.53
N ASP A 103 -12.42 -0.26 9.97
CA ASP A 103 -11.26 -0.75 10.72
C ASP A 103 -10.20 0.35 10.93
N GLU A 104 -10.41 1.54 10.33
CA GLU A 104 -9.44 2.65 10.21
C GLU A 104 -8.06 2.13 9.80
N ALA A 105 -8.02 1.13 8.92
CA ALA A 105 -6.80 0.39 8.61
C ALA A 105 -6.47 0.52 7.13
N MET A 106 -5.22 0.91 6.87
CA MET A 106 -4.66 0.90 5.52
C MET A 106 -3.70 -0.27 5.36
N PHE A 107 -3.83 -0.95 4.22
CA PHE A 107 -2.88 -1.93 3.72
C PHE A 107 -2.29 -1.36 2.44
N MET A 108 -0.97 -1.35 2.32
CA MET A 108 -0.27 -0.80 1.16
C MET A 108 0.83 -1.74 0.69
N TRP A 109 0.78 -2.08 -0.59
CA TRP A 109 1.80 -2.82 -1.29
C TRP A 109 2.64 -1.83 -2.09
N ILE A 110 3.92 -1.75 -1.74
CA ILE A 110 4.86 -0.76 -2.25
C ILE A 110 5.92 -1.48 -3.09
N LYS A 111 6.23 -0.91 -4.25
CA LYS A 111 7.34 -1.29 -5.10
C LYS A 111 8.14 -0.03 -5.43
N ASP A 112 9.44 -0.08 -5.21
CA ASP A 112 10.37 0.98 -5.55
C ASP A 112 11.44 0.37 -6.47
N ASN A 113 11.33 0.65 -7.76
CA ASN A 113 12.11 0.01 -8.79
C ASN A 113 13.24 0.91 -9.27
N PHE A 114 14.46 0.38 -9.40
CA PHE A 114 15.65 1.13 -9.82
C PHE A 114 16.31 0.53 -11.06
#